data_AF-A0A3A8JA48-F1
#
_entry.id   AF-A0A3A8JA48-F1
#
_cell.length_a   1.000
_cell.length_b   1.000
_cell.length_c   1.000
_cell.angle_alpha   90.00
_cell.angle_beta   90.00
_cell.angle_gamma   90.00
#
_symmetry.space_group_name_H-M   'P 1'
#
loop_
_entity.id
_entity.type
_entity.pdbx_description
1 polymer ?
#
loop_
_entity_poly.entity_id
_entity_poly.type
_entity_poly.pdbx_seq_one_letter_code
_entity_poly.pdbx_strand_id
1 'polypeptide(L)'
;REERESLLERIRAELGPLQEMGLEIKGADGLVDFHAKRGEVPVYLCWRYGEDTVTHWHDLQAGFSGRRPIDSPDDFEPTYLS
;
A
#
# COMPACT_ATOMS: atom_id res chain seq x y z
N ARG A 1 -26.33 16.45 -3.56
CA ARG A 1 -24.96 16.94 -3.90
C ARG A 1 -24.13 17.01 -2.62
N GLU A 2 -24.66 17.66 -1.59
CA GLU A 2 -24.11 17.69 -0.22
C GLU A 2 -23.85 16.31 0.38
N GLU A 3 -24.77 15.35 0.26
CA GLU A 3 -24.56 13.99 0.80
C GLU A 3 -23.34 13.28 0.20
N ARG A 4 -23.11 13.46 -1.10
CA ARG A 4 -21.94 12.91 -1.80
C ARG A 4 -20.66 13.60 -1.35
N GLU A 5 -20.70 14.92 -1.16
CA GLU A 5 -19.54 15.70 -0.70
C GLU A 5 -19.17 15.32 0.74
N SER A 6 -20.17 15.19 1.63
CA SER A 6 -19.97 14.72 3.01
C SER A 6 -19.39 13.31 3.07
N LEU A 7 -19.86 12.39 2.21
CA LEU A 7 -19.32 11.04 2.16
C LEU A 7 -17.86 11.02 1.70
N LEU A 8 -17.50 11.82 0.69
CA LEU A 8 -16.13 11.91 0.20
C LEU A 8 -15.18 12.51 1.24
N GLU A 9 -15.64 13.50 2.01
CA GLU A 9 -14.85 14.11 3.07
C GLU A 9 -14.55 13.13 4.20
N ARG A 10 -15.57 12.35 4.60
CA ARG A 10 -15.39 11.27 5.58
C ARG A 10 -14.38 10.23 5.10
N ILE A 11 -14.50 9.78 3.85
CA ILE A 11 -13.54 8.82 3.28
C ILE A 11 -12.13 9.40 3.35
N ARG A 12 -11.91 10.64 2.90
CA ARG A 12 -10.59 11.28 2.94
C ARG A 12 -10.03 11.41 4.35
N ALA A 13 -10.87 11.75 5.33
CA ALA A 13 -10.46 11.87 6.73
C ALA A 13 -9.96 10.53 7.29
N GLU A 14 -10.61 9.41 6.92
CA GLU A 14 -10.17 8.07 7.31
C GLU A 14 -8.92 7.61 6.55
N LEU A 15 -8.75 8.01 5.28
CA LEU A 15 -7.60 7.62 4.47
C LEU A 15 -6.31 8.38 4.83
N GLY A 16 -6.42 9.65 5.26
CA GLY A 16 -5.27 10.50 5.58
C GLY A 16 -4.26 9.84 6.53
N PRO A 17 -4.68 9.36 7.71
CA PRO A 17 -3.78 8.68 8.65
C PRO A 17 -3.10 7.44 8.07
N LEU A 18 -3.79 6.70 7.19
CA LEU A 18 -3.20 5.54 6.51
C LEU A 18 -2.07 5.97 5.57
N GLN A 19 -2.27 7.07 4.83
CA GLN A 19 -1.24 7.62 3.97
C GLN A 19 -0.04 8.17 4.75
N GLU A 20 -0.26 8.76 5.93
CA GLU A 20 0.82 9.21 6.83
C GLU A 20 1.65 8.04 7.37
N MET A 21 1.03 6.88 7.56
CA MET A 21 1.74 5.63 7.86
C MET A 21 2.40 5.00 6.61
N GLY A 22 2.39 5.69 5.46
CA GLY A 22 3.02 5.27 4.21
C GLY A 22 2.22 4.25 3.38
N LEU A 23 0.94 4.03 3.71
CA LEU A 23 0.06 3.18 2.92
C LEU A 23 -0.50 3.95 1.73
N GLU A 24 -0.35 3.39 0.54
CA GLU A 24 -0.94 3.95 -0.68
C GLU A 24 -2.12 3.12 -1.15
N ILE A 25 -3.33 3.62 -0.90
CA ILE A 25 -4.56 2.99 -1.38
C ILE A 25 -4.72 3.35 -2.86
N LYS A 26 -4.52 2.37 -3.74
CA LYS A 26 -4.51 2.55 -5.19
C LYS A 26 -5.89 2.52 -5.81
N GLY A 27 -6.88 1.94 -5.13
CA GLY A 27 -8.23 1.83 -5.68
C GLY A 27 -9.26 1.27 -4.71
N ALA A 28 -10.54 1.40 -5.10
CA ALA A 28 -11.68 0.87 -4.36
C ALA A 28 -11.81 -0.66 -4.45
N ASP A 29 -11.03 -1.29 -5.32
CA ASP A 29 -10.82 -2.74 -5.40
C ASP A 29 -9.97 -3.27 -4.24
N GLY A 30 -9.50 -2.39 -3.35
CA GLY A 30 -8.79 -2.73 -2.13
C GLY A 30 -7.32 -3.05 -2.35
N LEU A 31 -6.74 -2.50 -3.42
CA LEU A 31 -5.30 -2.55 -3.65
C LEU A 31 -4.58 -1.53 -2.77
N VAL A 32 -3.64 -2.00 -1.96
CA VAL A 32 -2.86 -1.19 -1.02
C VAL A 32 -1.38 -1.51 -1.21
N ASP A 33 -0.60 -0.48 -1.50
CA ASP A 33 0.85 -0.58 -1.60
C ASP A 33 1.50 -0.02 -0.34
N PHE A 34 2.62 -0.64 0.02
CA PHE A 34 3.32 -0.37 1.24
C PHE A 34 4.79 -0.02 1.01
N HIS A 35 5.26 1.15 1.40
CA HIS A 35 6.69 1.49 1.28
C HIS A 35 7.56 0.57 2.15
N ALA A 36 8.57 -0.03 1.53
CA ALA A 36 9.58 -0.84 2.19
C ALA A 36 10.93 -0.68 1.49
N LYS A 37 11.98 -1.23 2.09
CA LYS A 37 13.29 -1.38 1.49
C LYS A 37 13.66 -2.84 1.41
N ARG A 38 14.25 -3.25 0.30
CA ARG A 38 14.92 -4.53 0.15
C ARG A 38 16.42 -4.26 0.09
N GLY A 39 17.09 -4.39 1.23
CA GLY A 39 18.42 -3.82 1.41
C GLY A 39 18.38 -2.29 1.30
N GLU A 40 19.13 -1.71 0.37
CA GLU A 40 19.10 -0.24 0.13
C GLU A 40 18.09 0.19 -0.96
N VAL A 41 17.39 -0.77 -1.57
CA VAL A 41 16.51 -0.49 -2.71
C VAL A 41 15.08 -0.24 -2.22
N PRO A 42 14.49 0.94 -2.49
CA PRO A 42 13.10 1.20 -2.16
C PRO A 42 12.14 0.43 -3.08
N VAL A 43 11.14 -0.20 -2.46
CA VAL A 43 10.14 -1.06 -3.10
C VAL A 43 8.76 -0.83 -2.48
N TYR A 44 7.73 -1.36 -3.13
CA TYR A 44 6.39 -1.48 -2.55
C TYR A 44 6.10 -2.93 -2.20
N LEU A 45 5.62 -3.20 -0.99
CA LEU A 45 4.90 -4.43 -0.68
C LEU A 45 3.44 -4.21 -1.08
N CYS A 46 2.82 -5.18 -1.72
CA CYS A 46 1.53 -4.99 -2.35
C CYS A 46 0.54 -5.99 -1.76
N TRP A 47 -0.59 -5.50 -1.26
CA TRP A 47 -1.69 -6.29 -0.72
C TRP A 47 -2.97 -5.96 -1.46
N ARG A 48 -3.82 -6.96 -1.66
CA ARG A 48 -5.16 -6.77 -2.23
C ARG A 48 -6.23 -7.37 -1.33
N TYR A 49 -7.38 -6.71 -1.27
CA TYR A 49 -8.58 -7.25 -0.63
C TYR A 49 -8.85 -8.70 -1.03
N GLY A 50 -9.00 -9.56 -0.02
CA GLY A 50 -9.10 -11.02 -0.15
C GLY A 50 -7.81 -11.79 0.09
N GLU A 51 -6.65 -11.12 0.19
CA GLU A 51 -5.41 -11.72 0.70
C GLU A 51 -5.38 -11.61 2.24
N ASP A 52 -5.02 -12.68 2.95
CA ASP A 52 -4.88 -12.65 4.42
C ASP A 52 -3.65 -11.85 4.88
N THR A 53 -2.59 -11.85 4.06
CA THR A 53 -1.30 -11.22 4.34
C THR A 53 -0.68 -10.61 3.09
N VAL A 54 0.33 -9.76 3.28
CA VAL A 54 1.11 -9.21 2.17
C VAL A 54 1.99 -10.32 1.59
N THR A 55 1.75 -10.68 0.33
CA THR A 55 2.41 -11.84 -0.31
C THR A 55 3.28 -11.46 -1.51
N HIS A 56 3.20 -10.20 -1.96
CA HIS A 56 3.93 -9.75 -3.13
C HIS A 56 4.55 -8.37 -2.90
N TRP A 57 5.55 -8.06 -3.71
CA TRP A 57 6.21 -6.77 -3.77
C TRP A 57 6.45 -6.37 -5.24
N HIS A 58 6.72 -5.10 -5.50
CA HIS A 58 7.16 -4.61 -6.82
C HIS A 58 8.05 -3.39 -6.69
N ASP A 59 8.79 -3.06 -7.75
CA ASP A 59 9.57 -1.82 -7.79
C ASP A 59 8.64 -0.61 -7.89
N LEU A 60 9.15 0.56 -7.49
CA LEU A 60 8.44 1.85 -7.55
C LEU A 60 7.85 2.17 -8.94
N GLN A 61 8.48 1.69 -10.02
CA GLN A 61 8.09 1.99 -11.41
C GLN A 61 7.25 0.87 -12.06
N ALA A 62 7.21 -0.33 -11.48
CA ALA A 62 6.62 -1.50 -12.13
C ALA A 62 5.09 -1.59 -11.92
N GLY A 63 4.59 -1.06 -10.79
CA GLY A 63 3.19 -1.14 -10.40
C GLY A 63 2.68 -2.58 -10.25
N PHE A 64 1.35 -2.75 -10.21
CA PHE A 64 0.70 -4.04 -9.95
C PHE A 64 1.10 -5.15 -10.94
N SER A 65 1.26 -4.84 -12.23
CA SER A 65 1.65 -5.82 -13.26
C SER A 65 3.06 -6.39 -13.06
N GLY A 66 3.89 -5.72 -12.26
CA GLY A 66 5.24 -6.14 -11.92
C GLY A 66 5.36 -6.86 -10.57
N ARG A 67 4.24 -7.30 -9.97
CA ARG A 67 4.25 -8.02 -8.69
C ARG A 67 5.12 -9.27 -8.77
N ARG A 68 5.97 -9.41 -7.76
CA ARG A 68 6.83 -10.56 -7.50
C ARG A 68 6.48 -11.14 -6.14
N PRO A 69 6.50 -12.47 -5.97
CA PRO A 69 6.22 -13.08 -4.68
C PRO A 69 7.28 -12.68 -3.65
N ILE A 70 6.86 -12.64 -2.38
CA ILE A 70 7.74 -12.53 -1.22
C ILE A 70 8.16 -13.95 -0.83
N ASP A 71 9.44 -14.27 -1.01
CA ASP A 71 10.00 -15.57 -0.59
C ASP A 71 10.26 -15.59 0.92
N SER A 72 10.75 -14.47 1.48
CA SER A 72 10.96 -14.26 2.91
C SER A 72 10.53 -12.85 3.32
N PRO A 73 9.66 -12.69 4.34
CA PRO A 73 9.30 -11.37 4.87
C PRO A 73 10.49 -10.60 5.45
N ASP A 74 11.50 -11.31 5.94
CA ASP A 74 12.71 -10.73 6.54
C ASP A 74 13.61 -10.00 5.51
N ASP A 75 13.35 -10.17 4.21
CA ASP A 75 14.06 -9.45 3.14
C ASP A 75 13.66 -7.97 3.04
N PHE A 76 12.62 -7.55 3.76
CA PHE A 76 12.00 -6.23 3.63
C PHE A 76 12.01 -5.47 4.96
N GLU A 77 12.58 -4.28 4.94
CA GLU A 77 12.54 -3.33 6.04
C GLU A 77 11.40 -2.33 5.81
N PRO A 78 10.34 -2.31 6.64
CA PRO A 78 9.27 -1.32 6.52
C PRO A 78 9.81 0.08 6.83
N THR A 79 9.42 1.07 6.02
CA THR A 79 9.89 2.45 6.19
C THR A 79 8.94 3.33 7.02
N TYR A 80 7.94 2.73 7.65
CA TYR A 80 6.77 3.41 8.23
C TYR A 80 6.93 3.94 9.66
N LEU A 81 8.12 3.80 10.23
CA LEU A 81 8.40 4.17 11.62
C LEU A 81 9.61 5.13 11.72
N SER A 82 9.83 5.99 10.71
CA SER A 82 10.77 7.11 10.83
C SER A 82 10.13 8.33 11.46
#